data_AF-A0A9X3CJ28-F1
#
_entry.id   AF-A0A9X3CJ28-F1
#
_cell.length_a   1.000
_cell.length_b   1.000
_cell.length_c   1.000
_cell.angle_alpha   90.00
_cell.angle_beta   90.00
_cell.angle_gamma   90.00
#
_symmetry.space_group_name_H-M   'P 1'
#
loop_
_entity.id
_entity.type
_entity.pdbx_description
1 polymer ?
#
loop_
_entity_poly.entity_id
_entity_poly.type
_entity_poly.pdbx_seq_one_letter_code
_entity_poly.pdbx_strand_id
1 'polypeptide(L)' 'LEHDTEEQNVIAEQFILDRQAQGLSEEELIVISARVMVAAINASGRHYAKVDIENLGTVEVELDV' A
#
# COMPACT_ATOMS: atom_id res chain seq x y z
N LEU A 1 12.92 15.77 5.54
CA LEU A 1 12.23 15.33 4.31
C LEU A 1 12.75 13.97 3.88
N GLU A 2 14.05 13.72 3.77
CA GLU A 2 14.58 12.35 3.49
C GLU A 2 14.41 11.36 4.66
N HIS A 3 14.47 11.85 5.91
CA HIS A 3 14.40 11.00 7.11
C HIS A 3 13.03 10.34 7.35
N ASP A 4 11.93 10.93 6.85
CA ASP A 4 10.57 10.38 7.01
C ASP A 4 10.31 9.23 6.03
N THR A 5 10.92 9.26 4.85
CA THR A 5 10.74 8.24 3.81
C THR A 5 11.43 6.93 4.18
N GLU A 6 12.62 7.01 4.79
CA GLU A 6 13.38 5.83 5.22
C GLU A 6 12.68 5.08 6.37
N GLU A 7 12.10 5.81 7.34
CA GLU A 7 11.31 5.23 8.42
C GLU A 7 10.02 4.57 7.89
N GLN A 8 9.34 5.20 6.92
CA GLN A 8 8.15 4.64 6.28
C GLN A 8 8.45 3.36 5.48
N ASN A 9 9.58 3.32 4.77
CA ASN A 9 10.03 2.13 4.04
C ASN A 9 10.32 0.97 5.00
N VAL A 10 10.99 1.24 6.13
CA VAL A 10 11.24 0.22 7.17
C VAL A 10 9.94 -0.33 7.74
N ILE A 11 8.94 0.52 7.98
CA ILE A 11 7.62 0.09 8.46
C ILE A 11 6.91 -0.81 7.42
N ALA A 12 6.98 -0.45 6.14
CA ALA A 12 6.37 -1.23 5.06
C ALA A 12 7.07 -2.61 4.89
N GLU A 13 8.40 -2.63 4.91
CA GLU A 13 9.18 -3.88 4.84
C GLU A 13 8.91 -4.78 6.05
N GLN A 14 8.89 -4.22 7.26
CA GLN A 14 8.57 -4.98 8.47
C GLN A 14 7.15 -5.55 8.43
N PHE A 15 6.18 -4.78 7.92
CA PHE A 15 4.82 -5.27 7.73
C PHE A 15 4.78 -6.47 6.76
N ILE A 16 5.51 -6.44 5.66
CA ILE A 16 5.58 -7.57 4.71
C ILE A 16 6.19 -8.79 5.38
N LEU A 17 7.32 -8.62 6.07
CA LEU A 17 8.02 -9.70 6.77
C LEU A 17 7.18 -10.34 7.87
N ASP A 18 6.48 -9.54 8.67
CA ASP A 18 5.61 -10.03 9.75
C ASP A 18 4.44 -10.87 9.21
N ARG A 19 3.95 -10.54 8.02
CA ARG A 19 2.85 -11.25 7.37
C ARG A 19 3.31 -12.53 6.69
N GLN A 20 4.48 -12.51 6.05
CA GLN A 20 5.14 -13.72 5.56
C GLN A 20 5.44 -14.69 6.72
N ALA A 21 5.87 -14.18 7.88
CA ALA A 21 6.08 -14.98 9.09
C ALA A 21 4.78 -15.60 9.64
N GLN A 22 3.61 -15.01 9.35
CA GLN A 22 2.29 -15.57 9.66
C GLN A 22 1.83 -16.62 8.63
N GLY A 23 2.65 -16.93 7.63
CA GLY A 23 2.36 -17.92 6.59
C GLY A 23 1.50 -17.39 5.44
N LEU A 24 1.32 -16.07 5.34
CA LEU A 24 0.64 -15.47 4.19
C LEU A 24 1.59 -15.48 2.99
N SER A 25 1.08 -15.94 1.86
CA SER A 25 1.77 -15.81 0.57
C SER A 25 1.82 -14.34 0.13
N GLU A 26 2.77 -14.03 -0.75
CA GLU A 26 2.86 -12.69 -1.36
C GLU A 26 1.57 -12.32 -2.10
N GLU A 27 0.91 -13.28 -2.73
CA GLU A 27 -0.35 -13.06 -3.44
C GLU A 27 -1.49 -12.67 -2.48
N GLU A 28 -1.63 -13.37 -1.34
CA GLU A 28 -2.60 -13.00 -0.30
C GLU A 28 -2.30 -11.61 0.29
N LEU A 29 -1.02 -11.28 0.47
CA LEU A 29 -0.57 -9.98 0.94
C LEU A 29 -0.91 -8.84 -0.02
N ILE A 30 -0.72 -9.06 -1.32
CA ILE A 30 -1.10 -8.10 -2.37
C ILE A 30 -2.61 -7.84 -2.32
N VAL A 31 -3.42 -8.91 -2.22
CA VAL A 31 -4.88 -8.79 -2.17
C VAL A 31 -5.36 -8.02 -0.93
N ILE A 32 -4.78 -8.31 0.25
CA ILE A 32 -5.12 -7.61 1.49
C ILE A 32 -4.73 -6.13 1.38
N SER A 33 -3.52 -5.84 0.92
CA SER A 33 -3.00 -4.47 0.81
C SER A 33 -3.84 -3.63 -0.18
N ALA A 34 -4.20 -4.21 -1.33
CA ALA A 34 -5.10 -3.57 -2.28
C ALA A 34 -6.47 -3.26 -1.66
N ARG A 35 -7.06 -4.20 -0.93
CA ARG A 35 -8.35 -3.98 -0.24
C ARG A 35 -8.27 -2.88 0.81
N VAL A 36 -7.19 -2.83 1.60
CA VAL A 36 -6.98 -1.76 2.59
C VAL A 36 -6.87 -0.40 1.91
N MET A 37 -6.10 -0.32 0.81
CA MET A 37 -5.98 0.91 0.03
C MET A 37 -7.33 1.36 -0.53
N VAL A 38 -8.09 0.46 -1.16
CA VAL A 38 -9.45 0.75 -1.66
C VAL A 38 -10.39 1.23 -0.55
N ALA A 39 -10.37 0.56 0.61
CA ALA A 39 -11.19 0.94 1.76
C ALA A 39 -10.84 2.33 2.30
N ALA A 40 -9.55 2.67 2.37
CA ALA A 40 -9.09 3.99 2.78
C ALA A 40 -9.53 5.08 1.80
N ILE A 41 -9.46 4.82 0.49
CA ILE A 41 -9.93 5.73 -0.56
C ILE A 41 -11.43 5.97 -0.42
N ASN A 42 -12.23 4.90 -0.33
CA ASN A 42 -13.67 5.00 -0.14
C ASN A 42 -14.03 5.77 1.15
N ALA A 43 -13.34 5.50 2.26
CA ALA A 43 -13.58 6.20 3.53
C ALA A 43 -13.23 7.70 3.46
N SER A 44 -12.34 8.09 2.56
CA SER A 44 -12.01 9.50 2.31
C SER A 44 -13.07 10.25 1.48
N GLY A 45 -14.12 9.57 1.02
CA GLY A 45 -15.14 10.12 0.12
C GLY A 45 -14.62 10.41 -1.29
N ARG A 46 -13.46 9.83 -1.64
CA ARG A 46 -12.84 9.95 -2.96
C ARG A 46 -13.02 8.63 -3.72
N HIS A 47 -13.00 8.73 -5.03
CA HIS A 47 -13.06 7.58 -5.95
C HIS A 47 -11.75 7.42 -6.71
N TYR A 48 -10.72 8.17 -6.33
CA TYR A 48 -9.44 8.20 -7.00
C TYR A 48 -8.31 8.37 -5.99
N ALA A 49 -7.25 7.59 -6.17
CA ALA A 49 -5.96 7.81 -5.53
C ALA A 49 -4.82 7.73 -6.52
N LYS A 50 -3.81 8.56 -6.27
CA LYS A 50 -2.55 8.57 -6.99
C LYS A 50 -1.44 8.38 -5.98
N VAL A 51 -0.61 7.37 -6.21
CA VAL A 51 0.55 7.04 -5.38
C VAL A 51 1.78 7.18 -6.25
N ASP A 52 2.62 8.17 -5.95
CA ASP A 52 3.91 8.32 -6.60
C ASP A 52 4.94 7.48 -5.83
N ILE A 53 5.52 6.50 -6.51
CA ILE A 53 6.53 5.59 -5.95
C ILE A 53 7.88 5.95 -6.55
N GLU A 54 8.83 6.34 -5.71
CA GLU A 54 10.18 6.66 -6.14
C GLU A 54 10.82 5.44 -6.84
N ASN A 55 11.43 5.65 -8.00
CA ASN A 55 12.01 4.61 -8.87
C ASN A 55 11.05 3.59 -9.52
N LEU A 56 9.75 3.64 -9.21
CA LEU A 56 8.72 2.79 -9.85
C LEU A 56 7.75 3.60 -10.73
N GLY A 57 7.60 4.89 -10.47
CA GLY A 57 6.67 5.78 -11.17
C GLY A 57 5.34 5.93 -10.43
N THR A 58 4.32 6.40 -11.13
CA THR A 58 3.01 6.67 -10.54
C THR A 58 2.07 5.47 -10.70
N VAL A 59 1.43 5.07 -9.60
CA VAL A 59 0.27 4.16 -9.61
C VAL A 59 -1.00 4.98 -9.40
N GLU A 60 -1.95 4.83 -10.32
CA GLU A 60 -3.26 5.49 -10.24
C GLU A 60 -4.36 4.45 -10.07
N VAL A 61 -5.23 4.66 -9.08
CA VAL A 61 -6.34 3.77 -8.74
C VAL A 61 -7.62 4.59 -8.84
N GLU A 62 -8.47 4.21 -9.78
CA GLU A 62 -9.84 4.72 -9.92
C GLU A 62 -10.81 3.62 -9.46
N LEU A 63 -11.70 3.98 -8.55
CA LEU A 63 -12.73 3.09 -8.03
C LEU A 63 -13.99 3.30 -8.86
N ASP A 64 -14.37 2.30 -9.65
CA ASP A 64 -15.66 2.27 -10.34
C ASP A 64 -16.73 1.87 -9.30
N VAL A 65 -17.43 2.87 -8.76
CA VAL A 65 -18.50 2.72 -7.74
C VAL A 65 -19.88 2.99 -8.31
#